data_AF-A0A5J6YQ87-F1
#
_entry.id   AF-A0A5J6YQ87-F1
#
_cell.length_a   1.000
_cell.length_b   1.000
_cell.length_c   1.000
_cell.angle_alpha   90.00
_cell.angle_beta   90.00
_cell.angle_gamma   90.00
#
_symmetry.space_group_name_H-M   'P 1'
#
loop_
_entity.id
_entity.type
_entity.pdbx_description
1 polymer ?
#
loop_
_entity_poly.entity_id
_entity_poly.type
_entity_poly.pdbx_seq_one_letter_code
_entity_poly.pdbx_strand_id
1 'polypeptide(L)' 'MSADTQTSYRDAYARLSRIAAELETGEADLDRVLPLLEEAREAYAQCRERIEAVRAVLAGDWADGGEPEEDEE' A
#
# COMPACT_ATOMS: atom_id res chain seq x y z
N MET A 1 -16.75 -18.42 1.16
CA MET A 1 -16.88 -17.01 0.74
C MET A 1 -15.66 -16.68 -0.07
N SER A 2 -15.89 -16.29 -1.31
CA SER A 2 -14.91 -16.16 -2.38
C SER A 2 -13.77 -15.22 -1.96
N ALA A 3 -12.54 -15.69 -2.10
CA ALA A 3 -11.35 -14.84 -2.03
C ALA A 3 -11.46 -13.87 -3.21
N ASP A 4 -11.97 -12.68 -2.91
CA ASP A 4 -12.33 -11.68 -3.88
C ASP A 4 -11.11 -11.25 -4.68
N THR A 5 -11.38 -10.83 -5.90
CA THR A 5 -10.45 -10.66 -7.02
C THR A 5 -9.61 -9.38 -6.87
N GLN A 6 -9.28 -8.99 -5.63
CA GLN A 6 -8.43 -7.86 -5.28
C GLN A 6 -7.05 -8.37 -4.87
N THR A 7 -6.02 -7.99 -5.62
CA THR A 7 -4.62 -8.21 -5.27
C THR A 7 -4.38 -7.75 -3.83
N SER A 8 -3.90 -8.65 -2.97
CA SER A 8 -3.68 -8.30 -1.57
C SER A 8 -2.51 -7.31 -1.44
N TYR A 9 -2.47 -6.55 -0.34
CA TYR A 9 -1.32 -5.68 -0.02
C TYR A 9 -0.01 -6.46 -0.12
N ARG A 10 0.00 -7.70 0.36
CA ARG A 10 1.18 -8.57 0.37
C ARG A 10 1.66 -8.89 -1.05
N ASP A 11 0.73 -9.16 -1.96
CA ASP A 11 1.06 -9.50 -3.35
C ASP A 11 1.59 -8.27 -4.10
N ALA A 12 0.95 -7.11 -3.90
CA ALA A 12 1.40 -5.84 -4.46
C ALA A 12 2.80 -5.46 -3.94
N TYR A 13 3.04 -5.63 -2.63
CA TYR A 13 4.34 -5.37 -2.02
C TYR A 13 5.43 -6.34 -2.51
N ALA A 14 5.10 -7.63 -2.68
CA ALA A 14 6.04 -8.62 -3.21
C ALA A 14 6.45 -8.27 -4.65
N ARG A 15 5.49 -7.86 -5.49
CA ARG A 15 5.75 -7.39 -6.85
C ARG A 15 6.65 -6.15 -6.85
N LEU A 16 6.34 -5.15 -6.03
CA LEU A 16 7.14 -3.93 -5.89
C LEU A 16 8.58 -4.23 -5.46
N SER A 17 8.75 -5.12 -4.46
CA SER A 17 10.05 -5.51 -3.92
C SER A 17 10.92 -6.22 -4.96
N ARG A 18 10.30 -7.10 -5.77
CA ARG A 18 10.99 -7.77 -6.89
C ARG A 18 11.50 -6.77 -7.92
N ILE A 19 10.67 -5.79 -8.30
CA ILE A 19 11.04 -4.77 -9.29
C ILE A 19 12.18 -3.90 -8.75
N ALA A 20 12.11 -3.49 -7.48
CA ALA A 20 13.19 -2.74 -6.84
C ALA A 20 14.52 -3.51 -6.88
N ALA A 21 14.50 -4.79 -6.51
CA ALA A 21 15.68 -5.65 -6.57
C ALA A 21 16.24 -5.78 -8.00
N GLU A 22 15.38 -5.86 -9.02
CA GLU A 22 15.79 -5.93 -10.43
C GLU A 22 16.43 -4.61 -10.89
N LEU A 23 15.85 -3.46 -10.52
CA LEU A 23 16.40 -2.14 -10.86
C LEU A 23 17.71 -1.84 -10.12
N GLU A 24 17.86 -2.31 -8.89
CA GLU A 24 19.08 -2.15 -8.09
C GLU A 24 20.29 -2.89 -8.67
N THR A 25 20.07 -3.94 -9.47
CA THR A 25 21.17 -4.60 -10.19
C THR A 25 21.89 -3.66 -11.17
N GLY A 26 21.18 -2.64 -11.68
CA GLY A 26 21.69 -1.71 -12.70
C GLY A 26 21.92 -2.35 -14.07
N GLU A 27 21.50 -3.60 -14.28
CA GLU A 27 21.70 -4.35 -15.53
C GLU A 27 20.56 -4.16 -16.54
N ALA A 28 19.46 -3.52 -16.16
CA ALA A 28 18.33 -3.25 -17.04
C ALA A 28 18.62 -2.06 -17.98
N ASP A 29 18.43 -2.26 -19.28
CA ASP A 29 18.46 -1.18 -20.27
C ASP A 29 17.22 -0.27 -20.17
N LEU A 30 17.28 0.91 -20.79
CA LEU A 30 16.23 1.91 -20.69
C LEU A 30 14.86 1.38 -21.13
N ASP A 31 14.85 0.55 -22.18
CA ASP A 31 13.64 -0.04 -22.76
C ASP A 31 12.98 -1.05 -21.82
N ARG A 32 13.76 -1.72 -20.97
CA ARG A 32 13.25 -2.61 -19.91
C ARG A 32 12.91 -1.88 -18.62
N VAL A 33 13.61 -0.78 -18.30
CA VAL A 33 13.35 0.03 -17.09
C VAL A 33 11.99 0.71 -17.13
N LEU A 34 11.57 1.25 -18.29
CA LEU A 34 10.30 1.97 -18.39
C LEU A 34 9.07 1.09 -18.04
N PRO A 35 8.91 -0.12 -18.61
CA PRO A 35 7.84 -1.03 -18.20
C PRO A 35 7.89 -1.41 -16.73
N LEU A 36 9.10 -1.63 -16.17
CA LEU A 36 9.28 -1.95 -14.75
C LEU A 36 8.80 -0.80 -13.85
N LEU A 37 9.05 0.45 -14.25
CA LEU A 37 8.58 1.63 -13.51
C LEU A 37 7.06 1.77 -13.54
N GLU A 38 6.42 1.47 -14.67
CA GLU A 38 4.96 1.46 -14.77
C GLU A 38 4.36 0.38 -13.87
N GLU A 39 4.90 -0.84 -13.92
CA GLU A 39 4.48 -1.94 -13.05
C GLU A 39 4.69 -1.60 -11.55
N ALA A 40 5.82 -0.96 -11.21
CA ALA A 40 6.10 -0.51 -9.86
C ALA A 40 5.11 0.55 -9.38
N ARG A 41 4.74 1.50 -10.25
CA ARG A 41 3.76 2.56 -9.94
C ARG A 41 2.39 1.96 -9.63
N GLU A 42 1.95 0.97 -10.40
CA GLU A 42 0.68 0.28 -10.16
C GLU A 42 0.70 -0.51 -8.85
N ALA A 43 1.78 -1.26 -8.60
CA ALA A 43 1.95 -2.02 -7.36
C ALA A 43 1.98 -1.09 -6.14
N TYR A 44 2.65 0.05 -6.25
CA TYR A 44 2.68 1.07 -5.19
C TYR A 44 1.31 1.70 -4.94
N ALA A 45 0.54 2.02 -5.99
CA ALA A 45 -0.81 2.57 -5.84
C ALA A 45 -1.71 1.62 -5.04
N GLN A 46 -1.66 0.32 -5.33
CA GLN A 46 -2.40 -0.71 -4.59
C GLN A 46 -1.95 -0.79 -3.13
N CYS A 47 -0.63 -0.75 -2.88
CA CYS A 47 -0.11 -0.72 -1.51
C CYS A 47 -0.63 0.50 -0.74
N ARG A 48 -0.61 1.68 -1.38
CA ARG A 48 -1.04 2.94 -0.78
C ARG A 48 -2.52 2.91 -0.44
N GLU A 49 -3.38 2.47 -1.36
CA GLU A 49 -4.82 2.36 -1.16
C GLU A 49 -5.17 1.50 0.06
N ARG A 50 -4.49 0.35 0.22
CA ARG A 50 -4.71 -0.55 1.36
C ARG A 50 -4.28 0.09 2.68
N ILE A 51 -3.17 0.84 2.68
CA ILE A 51 -2.70 1.57 3.86
C ILE A 51 -3.67 2.71 4.20
N GLU A 52 -4.18 3.43 3.21
CA GLU A 52 -5.16 4.50 3.40
C GLU A 52 -6.47 3.96 3.98
N ALA A 53 -6.95 2.80 3.51
CA ALA A 53 -8.10 2.13 4.09
C ALA A 53 -7.89 1.77 5.57
N VAL A 54 -6.71 1.24 5.94
CA VAL A 54 -6.38 0.95 7.34
C VAL A 54 -6.33 2.22 8.18
N ARG A 55 -5.71 3.30 7.66
CA ARG A 55 -5.65 4.60 8.34
C ARG A 55 -7.05 5.17 8.59
N ALA A 56 -7.95 5.04 7.62
CA ALA A 56 -9.33 5.50 7.76
C ALA A 56 -10.08 4.73 8.86
N VAL A 57 -9.91 3.41 8.93
CA VAL A 57 -10.50 2.59 10.01
C VAL A 57 -9.94 2.99 11.37
N LEU A 58 -8.62 3.12 11.50
CA LEU A 58 -8.01 3.51 12.77
C LEU A 58 -8.42 4.92 13.20
N ALA A 59 -8.54 5.86 12.27
CA ALA A 59 -9.04 7.20 12.57
C ALA A 59 -10.51 7.21 13.00
N GLY A 60 -11.34 6.30 12.47
CA GLY A 60 -12.74 6.17 12.86
C GLY A 60 -12.93 5.45 14.21
N ASP A 61 -12.31 4.29 14.39
CA ASP A 61 -12.46 3.45 15.60
C ASP A 61 -11.81 4.08 16.84
N TRP A 62 -10.73 4.85 16.67
CA TRP A 62 -10.03 5.47 17.81
C TRP A 62 -10.53 6.88 18.14
N ALA A 63 -11.27 7.53 17.23
CA ALA A 63 -11.92 8.80 17.51
C ALA A 63 -13.18 8.64 18.37
N ASP A 64 -13.87 7.50 18.31
CA ASP A 64 -15.06 7.20 19.13
C ASP A 64 -14.72 6.80 20.59
N GLY A 65 -13.46 6.47 20.87
CA GLY A 65 -12.99 6.02 22.20
C GLY A 65 -12.24 7.08 23.02
N GLY A 66 -12.26 8.35 22.61
CA GLY A 66 -11.32 9.36 23.08
C GLY A 66 -11.89 10.76 23.28
N GLU A 67 -13.08 10.89 23.87
CA GLU A 67 -13.43 12.12 24.59
C GLU A 67 -13.42 11.78 26.09
N PRO A 68 -12.42 12.23 26.88
CA PRO A 68 -12.63 12.33 28.31
C PRO A 68 -13.69 13.42 28.50
N GLU A 69 -14.84 13.05 29.05
CA GLU A 69 -15.79 14.01 29.60
C GLU A 69 -15.02 14.87 30.60
N GLU A 70 -14.69 16.11 30.20
CA GLU A 70 -14.24 17.12 31.15
C GLU A 70 -15.47 17.48 31.98
N ASP A 71 -15.58 16.84 33.15
CA ASP A 71 -16.42 17.26 34.25
C ASP A 71 -16.11 18.74 34.58
N GLU A 72 -16.97 19.66 34.15
CA GLU A 72 -17.01 21.04 34.66
C GLU A 72 -18.24 21.20 35.59
N GLU A 73 -17.94 21.64 36.82
CA GLU A 73 -18.80 21.75 38.02
C GLU A 73 -20.12 22.51 37.87
#